data_AF-A0A1F8RXK8-F1
#
_entry.id   AF-A0A1F8RXK8-F1
#
_cell.length_a   1.000
_cell.length_b   1.000
_cell.length_c   1.000
_cell.angle_alpha   90.00
_cell.angle_beta   90.00
_cell.angle_gamma   90.00
#
_symmetry.space_group_name_H-M   'P 1'
#
loop_
_entity.id
_entity.type
_entity.pdbx_description
1 polymer ?
#
loop_
_entity_poly.entity_id
_entity_poly.type
_entity_poly.pdbx_seq_one_letter_code
_entity_poly.pdbx_strand_id
1 'polypeptide(L)'
;MLGITDYFEACNVSFAAQGKRIPKRAFTLGLRSHELDQLMTPALQQRVFEVHPEVCFWALNGRLPVMRPKRTPEGEFVRLQLLSAVFAGDLGTIDVPKGAARDDLYDACVAAWTAARYARGEFKRLPADPPLDARGLRMEIVF
;
A
#
# COMPACT_ATOMS: atom_id res chain seq x y z
N MET A 1 -14.05 -11.20 -3.83
CA MET A 1 -14.90 -10.90 -2.66
C MET A 1 -16.26 -10.53 -3.24
N LEU A 2 -17.19 -11.49 -3.29
CA LEU A 2 -18.57 -11.27 -3.74
C LEU A 2 -19.21 -10.20 -2.84
N GLY A 3 -20.13 -9.38 -3.38
CA GLY A 3 -20.67 -8.14 -2.79
C GLY A 3 -21.43 -8.25 -1.45
N ILE A 4 -20.85 -8.96 -0.48
CA ILE A 4 -21.29 -9.09 0.90
C ILE A 4 -20.87 -7.82 1.63
N THR A 5 -21.86 -7.00 2.00
CA THR A 5 -21.68 -5.75 2.75
C THR A 5 -21.92 -5.93 4.25
N ASP A 6 -22.44 -7.09 4.69
CA ASP A 6 -22.60 -7.45 6.10
C ASP A 6 -21.38 -8.22 6.66
N TYR A 7 -20.91 -7.77 7.83
CA TYR A 7 -19.72 -8.34 8.46
C TYR A 7 -19.93 -9.77 8.99
N PHE A 8 -21.12 -10.06 9.53
CA PHE A 8 -21.39 -11.39 10.11
C PHE A 8 -21.55 -12.43 9.01
N GLU A 9 -22.24 -12.09 7.92
CA GLU A 9 -22.33 -12.92 6.72
C GLU A 9 -20.94 -13.19 6.15
N ALA A 10 -20.09 -12.17 5.99
CA ALA A 10 -18.73 -12.33 5.51
C ALA A 10 -17.89 -13.26 6.42
N CYS A 11 -18.08 -13.17 7.74
CA CYS A 11 -17.45 -14.07 8.70
C CYS A 11 -17.95 -15.51 8.56
N ASN A 12 -19.26 -15.72 8.36
CA ASN A 12 -19.84 -17.05 8.20
C ASN A 12 -19.35 -17.72 6.91
N VAL A 13 -19.33 -16.98 5.79
CA VAL A 13 -18.80 -17.47 4.50
C VAL A 13 -17.33 -17.83 4.61
N SER A 14 -16.51 -16.94 5.18
CA SER A 14 -15.08 -17.23 5.39
C SER A 14 -14.87 -18.42 6.31
N PHE A 15 -15.65 -18.54 7.38
CA PHE A 15 -15.54 -19.68 8.29
C PHE A 15 -15.93 -21.00 7.62
N ALA A 16 -17.01 -21.00 6.83
CA ALA A 16 -17.42 -22.18 6.07
C ALA A 16 -16.38 -22.60 5.01
N ALA A 17 -15.72 -21.63 4.36
CA ALA A 17 -14.75 -21.91 3.31
C ALA A 17 -13.37 -22.36 3.84
N GLN A 18 -12.92 -21.81 4.97
CA GLN A 18 -11.52 -21.98 5.44
C GLN A 18 -11.35 -22.11 6.96
N GLY A 19 -12.44 -22.27 7.72
CA GLY A 19 -12.41 -22.43 9.17
C GLY A 19 -11.97 -21.18 9.95
N LYS A 20 -11.84 -20.03 9.27
CA LYS A 20 -11.34 -18.77 9.85
C LYS A 20 -12.31 -17.63 9.58
N ARG A 21 -12.55 -16.78 10.57
CA ARG A 21 -13.32 -15.54 10.42
C ARG A 21 -12.43 -14.41 9.91
N ILE A 22 -13.03 -13.44 9.23
CA ILE A 22 -12.32 -12.26 8.71
C ILE A 22 -12.20 -11.23 9.83
N PRO A 23 -11.01 -10.66 10.10
CA PRO A 23 -10.89 -9.53 11.01
C PRO A 23 -11.70 -8.32 10.52
N LYS A 24 -12.42 -7.63 11.40
CA LYS A 24 -13.26 -6.47 11.04
C LYS A 24 -12.52 -5.40 10.21
N ARG A 25 -11.26 -5.12 10.53
CA ARG A 25 -10.43 -4.18 9.75
C ARG A 25 -10.21 -4.65 8.31
N ALA A 26 -9.94 -5.94 8.10
CA ALA A 26 -9.75 -6.51 6.77
C ALA A 26 -11.06 -6.48 5.97
N PHE A 27 -12.20 -6.73 6.62
CA PHE A 27 -13.50 -6.60 5.99
C PHE A 27 -13.78 -5.16 5.52
N THR A 28 -13.64 -4.18 6.40
CA THR A 28 -13.88 -2.77 6.06
C THR A 28 -12.92 -2.28 4.96
N LEU A 29 -11.65 -2.66 5.02
CA LEU A 29 -10.69 -2.33 3.96
C LEU A 29 -11.07 -2.98 2.63
N GLY A 30 -11.48 -4.26 2.66
CA GLY A 30 -11.93 -4.98 1.48
C GLY A 30 -13.12 -4.31 0.77
N LEU A 31 -14.06 -3.74 1.53
CA LEU A 31 -15.16 -2.95 0.95
C LEU A 31 -14.64 -1.73 0.18
N ARG A 32 -13.72 -0.96 0.77
CA ARG A 32 -13.11 0.22 0.12
C ARG A 32 -12.26 -0.14 -1.08
N SER A 33 -11.47 -1.21 -0.98
CA SER A 33 -10.70 -1.73 -2.10
C SER A 33 -11.61 -2.18 -3.23
N HIS A 34 -12.76 -2.78 -2.94
CA HIS A 34 -13.73 -3.18 -3.95
C HIS A 34 -14.38 -1.97 -4.63
N GLU A 35 -14.76 -0.94 -3.87
CA GLU A 35 -15.27 0.32 -4.45
C GLU A 35 -14.25 0.94 -5.42
N LEU A 36 -12.98 1.01 -5.03
CA LEU A 36 -11.91 1.53 -5.89
C LEU A 36 -11.72 0.64 -7.13
N ASP A 37 -11.68 -0.67 -6.93
CA ASP A 37 -11.50 -1.65 -7.98
C ASP A 37 -12.60 -1.59 -9.05
N GLN A 38 -13.85 -1.31 -8.66
CA GLN A 38 -14.95 -1.08 -9.61
C GLN A 38 -14.76 0.18 -10.48
N LEU A 39 -14.03 1.19 -9.99
CA LEU A 39 -13.73 2.42 -10.72
C LEU A 39 -12.51 2.27 -11.64
N MET A 40 -11.69 1.24 -11.44
CA MET A 40 -10.47 1.03 -12.20
C MET A 40 -10.76 0.59 -13.64
N THR A 41 -10.05 1.22 -14.57
CA THR A 41 -10.06 0.87 -16.00
C THR A 41 -8.61 0.83 -16.51
N PRO A 42 -8.32 0.14 -17.64
CA PRO A 42 -6.97 0.13 -18.21
C PRO A 42 -6.41 1.54 -18.50
N ALA A 43 -7.29 2.49 -18.86
CA ALA A 43 -6.93 3.89 -19.06
C ALA A 43 -6.62 4.60 -17.73
N LEU A 44 -7.43 4.39 -16.69
CA LEU A 44 -7.17 4.97 -15.36
C LEU A 44 -5.89 4.39 -14.75
N GLN A 45 -5.60 3.11 -15.01
CA GLN A 45 -4.39 2.43 -14.56
C GLN A 45 -3.09 2.99 -15.15
N GLN A 46 -3.15 3.91 -16.12
CA GLN A 46 -1.97 4.63 -16.60
C GLN A 46 -1.52 5.73 -15.62
N ARG A 47 -2.43 6.18 -14.74
CA ARG A 47 -2.23 7.31 -13.82
C ARG A 47 -2.44 6.95 -12.35
N VAL A 48 -3.28 5.96 -12.08
CA VAL A 48 -3.56 5.44 -10.74
C VAL A 48 -3.04 4.00 -10.68
N PHE A 49 -2.12 3.74 -9.77
CA PHE A 49 -1.46 2.44 -9.66
C PHE A 49 -1.26 2.08 -8.19
N GLU A 50 -1.15 0.78 -7.93
CA GLU A 50 -0.94 0.25 -6.59
C GLU A 50 0.54 0.31 -6.21
N VAL A 51 0.80 0.68 -4.96
CA VAL A 51 2.11 0.63 -4.32
C VAL A 51 1.97 -0.07 -2.97
N HIS A 52 3.06 -0.63 -2.47
CA HIS A 52 3.11 -1.24 -1.14
C HIS A 52 4.23 -0.59 -0.33
N PRO A 53 3.95 0.08 0.80
CA PRO A 53 4.96 0.86 1.53
C PRO A 53 6.23 0.07 1.86
N GLU A 54 6.11 -1.18 2.29
CA GLU A 54 7.26 -2.03 2.61
C GLU A 54 8.12 -2.35 1.37
N VAL A 55 7.52 -2.46 0.17
CA VAL A 55 8.24 -2.62 -1.09
C VAL A 55 8.89 -1.30 -1.51
N CYS A 56 8.19 -0.17 -1.34
CA CYS A 56 8.74 1.15 -1.62
C CYS A 56 9.92 1.47 -0.71
N PHE A 57 9.85 1.16 0.59
CA PHE A 57 10.97 1.31 1.53
C PHE A 57 12.13 0.38 1.20
N TRP A 58 11.87 -0.86 0.81
CA TRP A 58 12.89 -1.77 0.30
C TRP A 58 13.60 -1.15 -0.92
N ALA A 59 12.85 -0.59 -1.86
CA ALA A 59 13.40 0.05 -3.05
C ALA A 59 14.23 1.29 -2.72
N LEU A 60 13.73 2.14 -1.82
CA LEU A 60 14.42 3.34 -1.33
C LEU A 60 15.71 2.96 -0.59
N ASN A 61 15.69 1.88 0.18
CA ASN A 61 16.83 1.35 0.92
C ASN A 61 17.78 0.50 0.03
N GLY A 62 17.91 0.82 -1.25
CA GLY A 62 18.83 0.13 -2.14
C GLY A 62 18.54 -1.37 -2.33
N ARG A 63 17.27 -1.77 -2.23
CA ARG A 63 16.81 -3.18 -2.26
C ARG A 63 17.27 -4.02 -1.08
N LEU A 64 17.48 -3.40 0.08
CA LEU A 64 17.67 -4.08 1.35
C LEU A 64 16.40 -3.98 2.20
N PRO A 65 15.90 -5.09 2.78
CA PRO A 65 14.70 -5.07 3.58
C PRO A 65 14.91 -4.26 4.87
N VAL A 66 13.91 -3.45 5.24
CA VAL A 66 13.89 -2.80 6.56
C VAL A 66 13.42 -3.82 7.59
N MET A 67 14.37 -4.49 8.24
CA MET A 67 14.10 -5.59 9.18
C MET A 67 13.39 -5.14 10.46
N ARG A 68 13.51 -3.87 10.84
CA ARG A 68 12.89 -3.33 12.06
C ARG A 68 11.38 -3.08 11.80
N PRO A 69 10.48 -3.66 12.63
CA PRO A 69 9.05 -3.49 12.44
C PRO A 69 8.65 -2.01 12.52
N LYS A 70 7.72 -1.58 11.65
CA LYS A 70 7.40 -0.15 11.50
C LYS A 70 6.82 0.54 12.72
N ARG A 71 6.32 -0.22 13.69
CA ARG A 71 5.71 0.28 14.93
C ARG A 71 6.65 0.26 16.14
N THR A 72 7.93 -0.05 15.95
CA THR A 72 8.94 0.14 17.01
C THR A 72 9.66 1.47 16.79
N PRO A 73 10.19 2.10 17.86
CA PRO A 73 10.97 3.33 17.73
C PRO A 73 12.14 3.20 16.74
N GLU A 74 12.81 2.04 16.72
CA GLU A 74 13.93 1.79 15.79
C GLU A 74 13.43 1.67 14.34
N GLY A 75 12.28 1.03 14.12
CA GLY A 75 11.70 0.91 12.79
C GLY A 75 11.14 2.21 12.26
N GLU A 76 10.62 3.07 13.14
CA GLU A 76 10.24 4.44 12.82
C GLU A 76 11.48 5.27 12.44
N PHE A 77 12.53 5.23 13.28
CA PHE A 77 13.77 5.97 13.06
C PHE A 77 14.45 5.61 11.73
N VAL A 78 14.57 4.32 11.39
CA VAL A 78 15.17 3.89 10.12
C VAL A 78 14.37 4.42 8.92
N ARG A 79 13.04 4.42 9.00
CA ARG A 79 12.18 4.95 7.92
C ARG A 79 12.33 6.46 7.79
N LEU A 80 12.38 7.18 8.91
CA LEU A 80 12.65 8.62 8.91
C LEU A 80 13.99 8.93 8.26
N GLN A 81 15.07 8.22 8.63
CA GLN A 81 16.40 8.41 8.01
C GLN A 81 16.38 8.20 6.49
N LEU A 82 15.69 7.15 6.02
CA LEU A 82 15.56 6.89 4.58
C LEU A 82 14.80 8.00 3.87
N LEU A 83 13.71 8.48 4.45
CA LEU A 83 12.90 9.55 3.85
C LEU A 83 13.64 10.90 3.87
N SER A 84 14.38 11.22 4.94
CA SER A 84 15.18 12.44 5.04
C SER A 84 16.31 12.52 4.00
N ALA A 85 16.70 11.39 3.39
CA ALA A 85 17.65 11.39 2.28
C ALA A 85 17.05 11.83 0.94
N VAL A 86 15.72 11.86 0.82
CA VAL A 86 15.00 12.14 -0.44
C VAL A 86 13.97 13.27 -0.35
N PHE A 87 13.57 13.67 0.85
CA PHE A 87 12.70 14.83 1.09
C PHE A 87 13.48 15.97 1.74
N ALA A 88 13.16 17.20 1.34
CA ALA A 88 13.64 18.38 2.03
C ALA A 88 12.81 18.62 3.31
N GLY A 89 13.47 19.01 4.40
CA GLY A 89 12.84 19.28 5.69
C GLY A 89 12.83 18.09 6.65
N ASP A 90 12.41 18.35 7.88
CA ASP A 90 12.36 17.34 8.94
C ASP A 90 10.95 16.73 9.05
N LEU A 91 10.75 15.57 8.42
CA LEU A 91 9.48 14.85 8.45
C LEU A 91 9.07 14.40 9.87
N GLY A 92 10.01 14.34 10.81
CA GLY A 92 9.72 14.03 12.22
C GLY A 92 8.94 15.14 12.93
N THR A 93 9.02 16.36 12.43
CA THR A 93 8.34 17.54 13.00
C THR A 93 6.97 17.82 12.37
N ILE A 94 6.61 17.12 11.31
CA ILE A 94 5.30 17.29 10.66
C ILE A 94 4.20 16.80 11.61
N ASP A 95 3.14 17.61 11.78
CA ASP A 95 1.97 17.20 12.53
C ASP A 95 1.20 16.09 11.79
N VAL A 96 0.94 14.99 12.50
CA VAL A 96 0.14 13.89 11.95
C VAL A 96 -1.34 14.26 12.04
N PRO A 97 -2.11 14.18 10.93
CA PRO A 97 -3.54 14.47 10.96
C PRO A 97 -4.27 13.63 12.00
N LYS A 98 -5.32 14.20 12.60
CA LYS A 98 -6.14 13.49 13.60
C LYS A 98 -6.68 12.18 13.02
N GLY A 99 -6.38 11.07 13.69
CA GLY A 99 -6.83 9.73 13.30
C GLY A 99 -5.84 8.94 12.44
N ALA A 100 -4.74 9.56 12.01
CA ALA A 100 -3.60 8.87 11.41
C ALA A 100 -2.51 8.63 12.46
N ALA A 101 -1.71 7.59 12.25
CA ALA A 101 -0.50 7.31 13.00
C ALA A 101 0.74 7.81 12.24
N ARG A 102 1.88 7.89 12.95
CA ARG A 102 3.15 8.32 12.36
C ARG A 102 3.61 7.39 11.23
N ASP A 103 3.35 6.09 11.35
CA ASP A 103 3.65 5.12 10.30
C ASP A 103 2.80 5.38 9.04
N ASP A 104 1.55 5.84 9.18
CA ASP A 104 0.72 6.23 8.03
C ASP A 104 1.31 7.45 7.28
N LEU A 105 1.89 8.43 7.99
CA LEU A 105 2.60 9.56 7.37
C LEU A 105 3.79 9.08 6.54
N TYR A 106 4.61 8.20 7.12
CA TYR A 106 5.80 7.69 6.43
C TYR A 106 5.46 6.77 5.25
N ASP A 107 4.40 5.96 5.39
CA ASP A 107 3.87 5.15 4.29
C ASP A 107 3.37 6.05 3.13
N ALA A 108 2.73 7.19 3.45
CA ALA A 108 2.33 8.18 2.44
C ALA A 108 3.54 8.87 1.79
N CYS A 109 4.56 9.23 2.56
CA CYS A 109 5.79 9.85 2.02
C CYS A 109 6.53 8.89 1.07
N VAL A 110 6.70 7.62 1.43
CA VAL A 110 7.38 6.67 0.54
C VAL A 110 6.56 6.36 -0.71
N ALA A 111 5.22 6.34 -0.60
CA ALA A 111 4.33 6.24 -1.76
C ALA A 111 4.48 7.45 -2.69
N ALA A 112 4.56 8.67 -2.15
CA ALA A 112 4.79 9.89 -2.93
C ALA A 112 6.16 9.88 -3.63
N TRP A 113 7.21 9.37 -2.96
CA TRP A 113 8.52 9.16 -3.57
C TRP A 113 8.46 8.19 -4.76
N THR A 114 7.78 7.04 -4.61
CA THR A 114 7.56 6.10 -5.73
C THR A 114 6.74 6.75 -6.84
N ALA A 115 5.71 7.53 -6.53
CA ALA A 115 4.92 8.24 -7.53
C ALA A 115 5.75 9.26 -8.33
N ALA A 116 6.66 9.98 -7.67
CA ALA A 116 7.59 10.90 -8.34
C ALA A 116 8.58 10.15 -9.27
N ARG A 117 8.97 8.91 -8.95
CA ARG A 117 9.76 8.07 -9.84
C ARG A 117 8.94 7.55 -11.02
N TYR A 118 7.67 7.20 -10.79
CA TYR A 118 6.75 6.84 -11.87
C TYR A 118 6.61 7.96 -12.89
N ALA A 119 6.37 9.19 -12.43
CA ALA A 119 6.25 10.36 -13.30
C ALA A 119 7.53 10.64 -14.13
N ARG A 120 8.71 10.25 -13.62
CA ARG A 120 10.01 10.38 -14.31
C ARG A 120 10.38 9.17 -15.17
N GLY A 121 9.56 8.10 -15.20
CA GLY A 121 9.88 6.86 -15.90
C GLY A 121 10.96 6.00 -15.23
N GLU A 122 11.26 6.24 -13.95
CA GLU A 122 12.31 5.56 -13.18
C GLU A 122 11.77 4.40 -12.31
N PHE A 123 10.48 4.13 -12.40
CA PHE A 123 9.78 3.11 -11.60
C PHE A 123 10.07 1.69 -12.08
N LYS A 124 9.82 0.73 -11.20
CA LYS A 124 9.72 -0.68 -11.52
C LYS A 124 8.40 -1.24 -11.02
N ARG A 125 8.13 -2.49 -11.37
CA ARG A 125 6.90 -3.20 -11.00
C ARG A 125 7.20 -4.64 -10.59
N LEU A 126 6.35 -5.19 -9.73
CA LEU A 126 6.34 -6.59 -9.34
C LEU A 126 4.99 -7.22 -9.74
N PRO A 127 4.99 -8.32 -10.52
CA PRO A 127 6.13 -8.87 -11.25
C PRO A 127 6.53 -7.94 -12.42
N ALA A 128 7.73 -8.14 -12.99
CA ALA A 128 8.24 -7.29 -14.07
C ALA A 128 7.37 -7.33 -15.34
N ASP A 129 6.79 -8.50 -15.63
CA ASP A 129 5.77 -8.72 -16.64
C ASP A 129 4.43 -9.03 -15.94
N PRO A 130 3.60 -8.02 -15.67
CA PRO A 130 2.39 -8.19 -14.88
C PRO A 130 1.31 -8.92 -15.70
N PRO A 131 0.75 -10.03 -15.19
CA PRO A 131 -0.41 -10.64 -15.81
C PRO A 131 -1.60 -9.67 -15.76
N LEU A 132 -2.50 -9.82 -16.72
CA LEU A 132 -3.76 -9.06 -16.75
C LEU A 132 -4.87 -9.86 -16.05
N ASP A 133 -5.74 -9.16 -15.32
CA ASP A 133 -6.98 -9.73 -14.81
C ASP A 133 -8.04 -9.87 -15.92
N ALA A 134 -9.22 -10.42 -15.59
CA ALA A 134 -10.32 -10.61 -16.54
C ALA A 134 -10.88 -9.30 -17.13
N ARG A 135 -10.52 -8.14 -16.57
CA ARG A 135 -10.91 -6.80 -17.05
C ARG A 135 -9.77 -6.09 -17.79
N GLY A 136 -8.62 -6.75 -17.98
CA GLY A 136 -7.45 -6.16 -18.62
C GLY A 136 -6.65 -5.22 -17.71
N LEU A 137 -6.85 -5.26 -16.39
CA LEU A 137 -6.03 -4.52 -15.43
C LEU A 137 -4.76 -5.31 -15.12
N ARG A 138 -3.61 -4.62 -15.11
CA ARG A 138 -2.34 -5.21 -14.69
C ARG A 138 -2.39 -5.55 -13.20
N MET A 139 -2.05 -6.78 -12.85
CA MET A 139 -1.85 -7.18 -11.46
C MET A 139 -0.39 -6.88 -11.08
N GLU A 140 -0.16 -5.67 -10.60
CA GLU A 140 1.19 -5.13 -10.35
C GLU A 140 1.29 -4.32 -9.06
N ILE A 141 2.47 -4.35 -8.43
CA ILE A 141 2.87 -3.39 -7.39
C ILE A 141 4.00 -2.54 -7.96
N VAL A 142 3.83 -1.22 -8.00
CA VAL A 142 4.82 -0.25 -8.48
C VAL A 142 5.75 0.18 -7.33
N PHE A 143 7.05 0.39 -7.63
CA PHE A 143 8.05 0.86 -6.68
C PHE A 143 9.17 1.72 -7.31
#